data_AF-A0A7V1AGN5-F1
#
_entry.id   AF-A0A7V1AGN5-F1
#
_cell.length_a   1.000
_cell.length_b   1.000
_cell.length_c   1.000
_cell.angle_alpha   90.00
_cell.angle_beta   90.00
_cell.angle_gamma   90.00
#
_symmetry.space_group_name_H-M   'P 1'
#
loop_
_entity.id
_entity.type
_entity.pdbx_description
1 polymer ?
#
loop_
_entity_poly.entity_id
_entity_poly.type
_entity_poly.pdbx_seq_one_letter_code
_entity_poly.pdbx_strand_id
1 'polypeptide(L)'
;MFKRYAYKKIFNRLKEPRRFIQALSGPRQVGKTTLIQQVMDDIGIPGHYVSADAVSAASYVWLQQQWETARIKHKSGPHKKGFILVIDEI
;
A
#
# COMPACT_ATOMS: atom_id res chain seq x y z
N MET A 1 10.49 2.98 -17.90
CA MET A 1 9.66 3.90 -17.10
C MET A 1 10.56 4.63 -16.08
N PHE A 2 10.40 5.94 -15.88
CA PHE A 2 11.23 6.72 -14.96
C PHE A 2 10.84 6.45 -13.50
N LYS A 3 11.83 6.12 -12.64
CA LYS A 3 11.63 5.88 -11.20
C LYS A 3 12.20 7.07 -10.41
N ARG A 4 11.34 7.72 -9.62
CA ARG A 4 11.70 8.89 -8.81
C ARG A 4 12.59 8.50 -7.64
N TYR A 5 13.36 9.44 -7.08
CA TYR A 5 14.22 9.18 -5.91
C TYR A 5 13.45 8.54 -4.73
N ALA A 6 12.23 9.00 -4.47
CA ALA A 6 11.36 8.45 -3.42
C ALA A 6 11.02 6.96 -3.62
N TYR A 7 11.03 6.46 -4.85
CA TYR A 7 10.77 5.04 -5.17
C TYR A 7 11.72 4.14 -4.38
N LYS A 8 13.02 4.41 -4.46
CA LYS A 8 14.06 3.55 -3.85
C LYS A 8 13.92 3.54 -2.33
N LYS A 9 13.57 4.68 -1.74
CA LYS A 9 13.33 4.81 -0.31
C LYS A 9 12.14 3.96 0.13
N ILE A 10 10.99 4.10 -0.52
CA ILE A 10 9.77 3.33 -0.18
C ILE A 10 9.99 1.83 -0.41
N PHE A 11 10.58 1.46 -1.55
CA PHE A 11 10.88 0.08 -1.89
C PHE A 11 11.76 -0.60 -0.83
N ASN A 12 12.83 0.07 -0.39
CA ASN A 12 13.71 -0.45 0.66
C ASN A 12 12.97 -0.55 2.00
N ARG A 13 12.21 0.49 2.38
CA ARG A 13 11.42 0.52 3.61
C ARG A 13 10.39 -0.62 3.69
N LEU A 14 9.79 -1.00 2.58
CA LEU A 14 8.82 -2.11 2.53
C LEU A 14 9.48 -3.50 2.59
N LYS A 15 10.79 -3.60 2.34
CA LYS A 15 11.57 -4.84 2.48
C LYS A 15 12.23 -4.99 3.86
N GLU A 16 12.24 -3.94 4.66
CA GLU A 16 12.70 -4.00 6.05
C GLU A 16 11.74 -4.87 6.90
N PRO A 17 12.20 -5.44 8.03
CA PRO A 17 11.33 -6.17 8.93
C PRO A 17 10.07 -5.37 9.30
N ARG A 18 8.90 -6.00 9.24
CA ARG A 18 7.59 -5.38 9.45
C ARG A 18 7.45 -4.82 10.87
N ARG A 19 7.87 -3.57 11.06
CA ARG A 19 7.82 -2.83 12.33
C ARG A 19 7.01 -1.55 12.25
N PHE A 20 6.93 -0.94 11.06
CA PHE A 20 6.34 0.39 10.87
C PHE A 20 5.31 0.39 9.75
N ILE A 21 4.31 1.26 9.89
CA ILE A 21 3.42 1.68 8.82
C ILE A 21 4.07 2.87 8.12
N GLN A 22 4.04 2.89 6.79
CA GLN A 22 4.61 3.99 6.01
C GLN A 22 3.50 4.95 5.60
N ALA A 23 3.70 6.24 5.87
CA ALA A 23 2.84 7.32 5.38
C ALA A 23 3.58 8.10 4.29
N LEU A 24 2.97 8.22 3.11
CA LEU A 24 3.50 9.02 2.01
C LEU A 24 2.72 10.33 1.90
N SER A 25 3.25 11.39 2.49
CA SER A 25 2.67 12.74 2.43
C SER A 25 3.36 13.61 1.38
N GLY A 26 2.62 14.55 0.81
CA GLY A 26 3.12 15.52 -0.16
C GLY A 26 1.99 16.24 -0.90
N PRO A 27 2.30 17.29 -1.68
CA PRO A 27 1.29 18.06 -2.41
C PRO A 27 0.40 17.20 -3.32
N ARG A 28 -0.80 17.68 -3.64
CA ARG A 28 -1.65 17.01 -4.64
C ARG A 28 -0.97 16.99 -6.00
N GLN A 29 -1.27 15.98 -6.82
CA GLN A 29 -0.79 15.84 -8.20
C GLN A 29 0.73 15.66 -8.38
N VAL A 30 1.48 15.36 -7.31
CA VAL A 30 2.91 15.02 -7.42
C VAL A 30 3.15 13.55 -7.82
N GLY A 31 2.12 12.77 -8.16
CA GLY A 31 2.27 11.37 -8.61
C GLY A 31 2.57 10.36 -7.51
N LYS A 32 2.01 10.55 -6.30
CA LYS A 32 2.13 9.62 -5.16
C LYS A 32 1.52 8.25 -5.48
N THR A 33 0.31 8.24 -6.02
CA THR A 33 -0.40 7.05 -6.49
C THR A 33 0.42 6.25 -7.49
N THR A 34 0.93 6.92 -8.52
CA THR A 34 1.78 6.30 -9.54
C THR A 34 3.03 5.70 -8.93
N LEU A 35 3.67 6.41 -7.99
CA LEU A 35 4.87 5.92 -7.30
C LEU A 35 4.60 4.62 -6.53
N ILE A 36 3.48 4.53 -5.81
CA ILE A 36 3.13 3.35 -5.03
C ILE A 36 2.73 2.18 -5.93
N GLN A 37 1.98 2.43 -7.01
CA GLN A 37 1.66 1.40 -8.00
C GLN A 37 2.94 0.80 -8.59
N GLN A 38 3.90 1.64 -8.99
CA GLN A 38 5.21 1.18 -9.46
C GLN A 38 5.94 0.30 -8.43
N VAL A 39 5.94 0.72 -7.15
CA VAL A 39 6.59 -0.07 -6.09
C VAL A 39 5.87 -1.41 -5.91
N MET A 40 4.55 -1.45 -5.94
CA MET A 40 3.75 -2.66 -5.81
C MET A 40 4.03 -3.66 -6.94
N ASP A 41 4.16 -3.18 -8.17
CA ASP A 41 4.47 -4.02 -9.34
C ASP A 41 5.87 -4.64 -9.24
N ASP A 42 6.84 -3.90 -8.71
CA ASP A 42 8.26 -4.28 -8.72
C ASP A 42 8.72 -5.03 -7.45
N ILE A 43 8.00 -4.91 -6.33
CA ILE A 43 8.51 -5.39 -5.01
C ILE A 43 8.44 -6.91 -4.86
N GLY A 44 7.63 -7.60 -5.68
CA GLY A 44 7.46 -9.05 -5.63
C GLY A 44 6.76 -9.54 -4.35
N ILE A 45 6.08 -8.64 -3.63
CA ILE A 45 5.27 -8.94 -2.46
C ILE A 45 3.80 -8.71 -2.88
N PRO A 46 2.90 -9.67 -2.70
CA PRO A 46 1.50 -9.47 -3.02
C PRO A 46 0.89 -8.36 -2.17
N GLY A 47 -0.13 -7.69 -2.68
CA GLY A 47 -0.82 -6.70 -1.89
C GLY A 47 -2.23 -6.36 -2.37
N HIS A 48 -2.89 -5.53 -1.58
CA HIS A 48 -4.23 -5.02 -1.79
C HIS A 48 -4.15 -3.50 -1.81
N TYR A 49 -4.54 -2.91 -2.94
CA TYR A 49 -4.59 -1.46 -3.13
C TYR A 49 -6.03 -0.98 -3.06
N VAL A 50 -6.28 0.08 -2.30
CA VAL A 50 -7.58 0.75 -2.22
C VAL A 50 -7.43 2.26 -2.19
N SER A 51 -8.38 2.99 -2.79
CA SER A 51 -8.52 4.44 -2.62
C SER A 51 -9.64 4.73 -1.62
N ALA A 52 -9.42 5.72 -0.76
CA ALA A 52 -10.41 6.22 0.19
C ALA A 52 -11.30 7.34 -0.38
N ASP A 53 -11.12 7.78 -1.63
CA ASP A 53 -11.91 8.88 -2.25
C ASP A 53 -13.44 8.68 -2.19
N ALA A 54 -13.89 7.43 -2.32
CA ALA A 54 -15.31 7.07 -2.34
C ALA A 54 -15.86 6.67 -0.96
N VAL A 55 -15.06 6.81 0.10
CA VAL A 55 -15.41 6.37 1.46
C VAL A 55 -16.02 7.53 2.21
N SER A 56 -17.19 7.32 2.81
CA SER A 56 -17.78 8.35 3.67
C SER A 56 -16.86 8.61 4.87
N ALA A 57 -16.73 9.89 5.26
CA ALA A 57 -15.78 10.38 6.26
C ALA A 57 -15.91 9.75 7.68
N ALA A 58 -16.87 8.85 7.92
CA ALA A 58 -17.16 8.23 9.20
C ALA A 58 -16.94 6.70 9.25
N SER A 59 -16.50 6.04 8.17
CA SER A 59 -16.54 4.58 8.10
C SER A 59 -15.27 3.90 8.64
N TYR A 60 -15.09 3.86 9.96
CA TYR A 60 -14.15 2.94 10.63
C TYR A 60 -14.37 1.49 10.17
N VAL A 61 -15.64 1.15 9.90
CA VAL A 61 -16.06 -0.15 9.36
C VAL A 61 -15.38 -0.44 8.01
N TRP A 62 -15.27 0.54 7.13
CA TRP A 62 -14.62 0.34 5.83
C TRP A 62 -13.14 -0.01 6.00
N LEU A 63 -12.41 0.71 6.86
CA LEU A 63 -11.00 0.41 7.12
C LEU A 63 -10.83 -1.01 7.68
N GLN A 64 -11.71 -1.41 8.61
CA GLN A 64 -11.73 -2.76 9.17
C GLN A 64 -12.00 -3.82 8.08
N GLN A 65 -12.91 -3.55 7.13
CA GLN A 65 -13.19 -4.44 6.00
C GLN A 65 -11.98 -4.58 5.05
N GLN A 66 -11.30 -3.48 4.73
CA GLN A 66 -10.11 -3.55 3.88
C GLN A 66 -8.96 -4.28 4.57
N TRP A 67 -8.82 -4.09 5.88
CA TRP A 67 -7.87 -4.82 6.68
C TRP A 67 -8.16 -6.32 6.73
N GLU A 68 -9.41 -6.73 6.94
CA GLU A 68 -9.79 -8.15 6.93
C GLU A 68 -9.62 -8.77 5.55
N THR A 69 -9.98 -8.04 4.49
CA THR A 69 -9.76 -8.48 3.10
C THR A 69 -8.28 -8.77 2.83
N ALA A 70 -7.38 -7.88 3.26
CA ALA A 70 -5.95 -8.09 3.14
C ALA A 70 -5.48 -9.33 3.93
N ARG A 71 -6.01 -9.56 5.15
CA ARG A 71 -5.69 -10.75 5.95
C ARG A 71 -6.13 -12.04 5.26
N ILE A 72 -7.35 -12.09 4.73
CA ILE A 72 -7.87 -13.27 4.03
C ILE A 72 -7.02 -13.57 2.80
N LYS A 73 -6.74 -12.56 1.97
CA LYS A 73 -5.87 -12.70 0.78
C LYS A 73 -4.45 -13.17 1.13
N HIS A 74 -3.90 -12.69 2.25
CA HIS A 74 -2.60 -13.16 2.72
C HIS A 74 -2.63 -14.64 3.11
N LYS A 75 -3.68 -15.10 3.81
CA LYS A 75 -3.82 -16.49 4.27
C LYS A 75 -4.09 -17.48 3.13
N SER A 76 -4.84 -17.08 2.11
CA SER A 76 -5.21 -17.94 0.98
C SER A 76 -4.14 -18.04 -0.11
N GLY A 77 -3.18 -17.11 -0.13
CA GLY A 77 -2.10 -17.11 -1.13
C GLY A 77 -1.01 -18.15 -0.84
N PRO A 78 -0.28 -18.62 -1.88
CA PRO A 78 0.89 -19.50 -1.71
C PRO A 78 2.07 -18.79 -1.00
N HIS A 79 2.00 -17.46 -0.83
CA HIS A 79 3.09 -16.63 -0.35
C HIS A 79 3.00 -16.35 1.16
N LYS A 80 3.65 -17.20 1.97
CA LYS A 80 3.76 -17.03 3.44
C LYS A 80 4.67 -15.88 3.91
N LYS A 81 5.31 -15.13 3.00
CA LYS A 81 6.43 -14.21 3.33
C LYS A 81 6.02 -12.76 3.59
N GLY A 82 4.80 -12.35 3.22
CA GLY A 82 4.32 -10.98 3.49
C GLY A 82 3.12 -10.59 2.62
N PHE A 83 2.47 -9.48 2.99
CA PHE A 83 1.36 -8.89 2.24
C PHE A 83 1.30 -7.38 2.50
N ILE A 84 1.11 -6.59 1.45
CA ILE A 84 1.04 -5.13 1.53
C ILE A 84 -0.42 -4.68 1.44
N LEU A 85 -0.86 -3.84 2.37
CA LEU A 85 -2.10 -3.08 2.24
C LEU A 85 -1.74 -1.63 1.95
N VAL A 86 -2.19 -1.12 0.81
CA VAL A 86 -2.06 0.29 0.42
C VAL A 86 -3.42 0.94 0.50
N ILE A 87 -3.49 2.07 1.19
CA ILE A 87 -4.67 2.93 1.25
C ILE A 87 -4.23 4.29 0.72
N ASP A 88 -4.81 4.71 -0.40
CA ASP A 88 -4.54 5.99 -1.04
C ASP A 88 -5.62 7.02 -0.70
N GLU A 89 -5.27 8.30 -0.82
CA GLU A 89 -6.16 9.46 -0.54
C GLU A 89 -6.75 9.46 0.89
N ILE A 90 -5.90 9.17 1.89
CA ILE A 90 -6.20 9.38 3.33
C ILE A 90 -5.99 10.84 3.74
#